data_AF-A0A833R4K3-F1
#
_entry.id   AF-A0A833R4K3-F1
#
_cell.length_a   1.000
_cell.length_b   1.000
_cell.length_c   1.000
_cell.angle_alpha   90.00
_cell.angle_beta   90.00
_cell.angle_gamma   90.00
#
_symmetry.space_group_name_H-M   'P 1'
#
loop_
_entity.id
_entity.type
_entity.pdbx_description
1 polymer ?
#
loop_
_entity_poly.entity_id
_entity_poly.type
_entity_poly.pdbx_seq_one_letter_code
_entity_poly.pdbx_strand_id
1 'polypeptide(L)'
;MHFAMSDKPESVFLLTGLAKEERNLAITLAVHGLFMFVSWGVLFPGGIISARFLKHANDHLWFKLHQYLQYSGLGITFVAIIVAGAGLGGFDFSSSHVKFGIVAILLSLSQPINGYFRPKKPETGETGSNKRVIWECAHAMIGRVSLLFGIVGLFTGLKHFGEVHDSEIVERLTWGLVLWILISLSYVLYLEFKELRRRRRERNFSEANWELGELDDAELVDLLEADERL
;
A
#
# COMPACT_ATOMS: atom_id res chain seq x y z
N MET A 1 -55.57 47.13 10.83
CA MET A 1 -55.25 45.69 10.63
C MET A 1 -53.76 45.53 10.86
N HIS A 2 -53.34 44.99 12.01
CA HIS A 2 -51.95 44.66 12.27
C HIS A 2 -51.68 43.23 11.80
N PHE A 3 -50.85 43.06 10.77
CA PHE A 3 -50.28 41.77 10.43
C PHE A 3 -49.14 41.48 11.42
N ALA A 4 -49.37 40.57 12.36
CA ALA A 4 -48.30 39.94 13.11
C ALA A 4 -47.65 38.90 12.19
N MET A 5 -46.55 39.29 11.53
CA MET A 5 -45.65 38.33 10.88
C MET A 5 -44.98 37.52 12.00
N SER A 6 -45.19 36.22 11.98
CA SER A 6 -44.55 35.27 12.92
C SER A 6 -43.15 34.95 12.39
N ASP A 7 -42.10 35.38 13.08
CA ASP A 7 -40.67 35.16 12.75
C ASP A 7 -40.20 33.69 12.89
N LYS A 8 -41.10 32.76 13.20
CA LYS A 8 -40.74 31.39 13.58
C LYS A 8 -40.53 30.37 12.43
N PRO A 9 -41.09 30.49 11.21
CA PRO A 9 -40.95 29.44 10.20
C PRO A 9 -39.59 29.48 9.46
N GLU A 10 -39.00 30.66 9.25
CA GLU A 10 -37.70 30.77 8.54
C GLU A 10 -36.54 30.25 9.37
N SER A 11 -36.53 30.51 10.67
CA SER A 11 -35.48 30.03 11.59
C SER A 11 -35.42 28.50 11.67
N VAL A 12 -36.58 27.82 11.75
CA VAL A 12 -36.64 26.35 11.79
C VAL A 12 -36.18 25.74 10.45
N PHE A 13 -36.54 26.34 9.32
CA PHE A 13 -36.10 25.87 8.00
C PHE A 13 -34.60 26.04 7.80
N LEU A 14 -34.03 27.17 8.23
CA LEU A 14 -32.59 27.42 8.19
C LEU A 14 -31.81 26.45 9.08
N LEU A 15 -32.25 26.23 10.32
CA LEU A 15 -31.62 25.26 11.23
C LEU A 15 -31.68 23.83 10.67
N THR A 16 -32.81 23.46 10.07
CA THR A 16 -32.98 22.13 9.45
C THR A 16 -32.08 21.99 8.20
N GLY A 17 -31.95 23.06 7.41
CA GLY A 17 -31.04 23.12 6.27
C GLY A 17 -29.58 22.97 6.69
N LEU A 18 -29.14 23.73 7.69
CA LEU A 18 -27.78 23.67 8.23
C LEU A 18 -27.46 22.28 8.78
N ALA A 19 -28.36 21.69 9.58
CA ALA A 19 -28.17 20.34 10.12
C ALA A 19 -28.12 19.25 9.03
N LYS A 20 -28.79 19.47 7.90
CA LYS A 20 -28.74 18.58 6.73
C LYS A 20 -27.40 18.71 6.01
N GLU A 21 -26.91 19.93 5.79
CA GLU A 21 -25.62 20.17 5.14
C GLU A 21 -24.45 19.65 5.98
N GLU A 22 -24.43 19.91 7.29
CA GLU A 22 -23.40 19.36 8.20
C GLU A 22 -23.36 17.84 8.17
N ARG A 23 -24.53 17.18 8.18
CA ARG A 23 -24.62 15.72 8.07
C ARG A 23 -24.13 15.21 6.72
N ASN A 24 -24.47 15.88 5.61
CA ASN A 24 -24.03 15.49 4.27
C ASN A 24 -22.50 15.61 4.13
N LEU A 25 -21.92 16.66 4.72
CA LEU A 25 -20.48 16.86 4.79
C LEU A 25 -19.80 15.76 5.61
N ALA A 26 -20.33 15.44 6.79
CA ALA A 26 -19.82 14.36 7.64
C ALA A 26 -19.81 13.00 6.91
N ILE A 27 -20.89 12.67 6.21
CA ILE A 27 -20.99 11.45 5.40
C ILE A 27 -19.96 11.47 4.27
N THR A 28 -19.81 12.59 3.57
CA THR A 28 -18.82 12.75 2.50
C THR A 28 -17.40 12.49 3.00
N LEU A 29 -17.04 13.09 4.14
CA LEU A 29 -15.71 12.93 4.75
C LEU A 29 -15.48 11.48 5.21
N ALA A 30 -16.49 10.83 5.79
CA ALA A 30 -16.41 9.43 6.20
C ALA A 30 -16.21 8.49 5.00
N VAL A 31 -16.96 8.68 3.91
CA VAL A 31 -16.82 7.90 2.67
C VAL A 31 -15.45 8.12 2.04
N HIS A 32 -14.98 9.37 1.98
CA HIS A 32 -13.63 9.69 1.52
C HIS A 32 -12.57 8.96 2.34
N GLY A 33 -12.64 9.05 3.67
CA GLY A 33 -11.72 8.39 4.59
C GLY A 33 -11.71 6.87 4.42
N LEU A 34 -12.88 6.24 4.28
CA LEU A 34 -13.00 4.81 4.02
C LEU A 34 -12.33 4.41 2.71
N PHE A 35 -12.61 5.11 1.62
CA PHE A 35 -12.01 4.80 0.31
C PHE A 35 -10.49 5.02 0.31
N MET A 36 -10.02 6.07 0.99
CA MET A 36 -8.58 6.30 1.17
C MET A 36 -7.94 5.17 1.99
N PHE A 37 -8.58 4.69 3.06
CA PHE A 37 -8.08 3.55 3.82
C PHE A 37 -8.05 2.26 2.99
N VAL A 38 -9.11 1.95 2.23
CA VAL A 38 -9.13 0.78 1.34
C VAL A 38 -8.00 0.84 0.30
N SER A 39 -7.78 2.00 -0.30
CA SER A 39 -6.71 2.18 -1.30
C SER A 39 -5.31 2.10 -0.67
N TRP A 40 -5.01 2.97 0.29
CA TRP A 40 -3.67 3.18 0.84
C TRP A 40 -3.30 2.22 1.97
N GLY A 41 -4.30 1.76 2.73
CA GLY A 41 -4.12 0.83 3.85
C GLY A 41 -4.21 -0.65 3.44
N VAL A 42 -4.83 -0.96 2.30
CA VAL A 42 -5.07 -2.36 1.88
C VAL A 42 -4.56 -2.66 0.47
N LEU A 43 -5.08 -2.00 -0.56
CA LEU A 43 -4.81 -2.37 -1.96
C LEU A 43 -3.37 -2.11 -2.38
N PHE A 44 -2.84 -0.90 -2.14
CA PHE A 44 -1.45 -0.57 -2.48
C PHE A 44 -0.43 -1.43 -1.71
N PRO A 45 -0.52 -1.60 -0.37
CA PRO A 45 0.32 -2.54 0.36
C PRO A 45 0.20 -3.98 -0.16
N GLY A 46 -1.03 -4.45 -0.41
CA GLY A 46 -1.28 -5.79 -0.96
C GLY A 46 -0.59 -6.01 -2.30
N GLY A 47 -0.63 -5.00 -3.19
CA GLY A 47 0.09 -5.04 -4.46
C GLY A 47 1.61 -5.06 -4.30
N ILE A 48 2.16 -4.37 -3.29
CA ILE A 48 3.61 -4.41 -3.00
C ILE A 48 4.01 -5.79 -2.47
N ILE A 49 3.22 -6.35 -1.55
CA ILE A 49 3.42 -7.68 -0.98
C ILE A 49 3.37 -8.74 -2.09
N SER A 50 2.40 -8.67 -3.00
CA SER A 50 2.30 -9.63 -4.11
C SER A 50 3.54 -9.57 -5.01
N ALA A 51 4.00 -8.37 -5.37
CA ALA A 51 5.19 -8.20 -6.19
C ALA A 51 6.49 -8.62 -5.48
N ARG A 52 6.54 -8.56 -4.16
CA ARG A 52 7.72 -8.95 -3.37
C ARG A 52 7.80 -10.45 -3.15
N PHE A 53 6.70 -11.07 -2.70
CA PHE A 53 6.72 -12.42 -2.18
C PHE A 53 6.13 -13.47 -3.14
N LEU A 54 5.25 -13.12 -4.08
CA LEU A 54 4.62 -14.15 -4.93
C LEU A 54 5.41 -14.51 -6.20
N LYS A 55 6.62 -13.94 -6.38
CA LYS A 55 7.47 -14.20 -7.55
C LYS A 55 7.78 -15.69 -7.75
N HIS A 56 7.85 -16.46 -6.67
CA HIS A 56 8.18 -17.88 -6.68
C HIS A 56 6.99 -18.80 -6.99
N ALA A 57 5.76 -18.31 -6.93
CA ALA A 57 4.56 -19.16 -7.06
C ALA A 57 4.16 -19.38 -8.52
N ASN A 58 4.27 -18.35 -9.36
CA ASN A 58 3.99 -18.41 -10.80
C ASN A 58 4.55 -17.15 -11.48
N ASP A 59 5.23 -17.32 -12.61
CA ASP A 59 5.97 -16.25 -13.30
C ASP A 59 5.11 -15.05 -13.73
N HIS A 60 3.79 -15.23 -13.91
CA HIS A 60 2.87 -14.19 -14.36
C HIS A 60 1.87 -13.74 -13.30
N LEU A 61 1.57 -14.58 -12.31
CA LEU A 61 0.51 -14.31 -11.32
C LEU A 61 0.84 -13.08 -10.46
N TRP A 62 2.07 -12.99 -9.94
CA TRP A 62 2.48 -11.87 -9.09
C TRP A 62 2.35 -10.53 -9.83
N PHE A 63 2.67 -10.51 -11.12
CA PHE A 63 2.66 -9.30 -11.94
C PHE A 63 1.23 -8.84 -12.21
N LYS A 64 0.34 -9.78 -12.61
CA LYS A 64 -1.08 -9.48 -12.81
C LYS A 64 -1.75 -9.03 -11.52
N LEU A 65 -1.50 -9.74 -10.41
CA LEU A 65 -2.08 -9.39 -9.11
C LEU A 65 -1.59 -8.02 -8.63
N HIS A 66 -0.29 -7.73 -8.78
CA HIS A 66 0.25 -6.39 -8.53
C HIS A 66 -0.50 -5.34 -9.36
N GLN A 67 -0.58 -5.51 -10.68
CA GLN A 67 -1.26 -4.54 -11.55
C GLN A 67 -2.72 -4.33 -11.16
N TYR A 68 -3.50 -5.41 -10.95
CA TYR A 68 -4.91 -5.28 -10.59
C TYR A 68 -5.12 -4.57 -9.26
N LEU A 69 -4.31 -4.87 -8.24
CA LEU A 69 -4.39 -4.19 -6.95
C LEU A 69 -4.01 -2.71 -7.07
N GLN A 70 -2.95 -2.38 -7.82
CA GLN A 70 -2.51 -1.00 -8.03
C GLN A 70 -3.54 -0.18 -8.82
N TYR A 71 -4.07 -0.71 -9.92
CA TYR A 71 -5.09 -0.01 -10.72
C TYR A 71 -6.41 0.14 -9.95
N SER A 72 -6.81 -0.87 -9.19
CA SER A 72 -8.00 -0.77 -8.33
C SER A 72 -7.81 0.30 -7.24
N GLY A 73 -6.64 0.34 -6.59
CA GLY A 73 -6.31 1.37 -5.62
C GLY A 73 -6.33 2.78 -6.22
N LEU A 74 -5.72 2.96 -7.39
CA LEU A 74 -5.78 4.24 -8.13
C LEU A 74 -7.22 4.64 -8.47
N GLY A 75 -8.04 3.70 -8.95
CA GLY A 75 -9.44 3.96 -9.29
C GLY A 75 -10.26 4.40 -8.08
N ILE A 76 -10.15 3.69 -6.96
CA ILE A 76 -10.84 4.05 -5.70
C ILE A 76 -10.35 5.41 -5.18
N THR A 77 -9.04 5.66 -5.25
CA THR A 77 -8.45 6.96 -4.87
C THR A 77 -9.05 8.10 -5.70
N PHE A 78 -9.20 7.90 -7.01
CA PHE A 78 -9.77 8.90 -7.91
C PHE A 78 -11.23 9.21 -7.57
N VAL A 79 -12.05 8.17 -7.33
CA VAL A 79 -13.44 8.34 -6.86
C VAL A 79 -13.49 9.08 -5.53
N ALA A 80 -12.63 8.73 -4.58
CA ALA A 80 -12.58 9.39 -3.27
C ALA A 80 -12.24 10.88 -3.36
N ILE A 81 -11.36 11.27 -4.28
CA ILE A 81 -11.00 12.68 -4.50
C ILE A 81 -12.17 13.44 -5.12
N ILE A 82 -12.86 12.86 -6.10
CA ILE A 82 -14.05 13.49 -6.71
C ILE A 82 -15.12 13.72 -5.66
N VAL A 83 -15.39 12.72 -4.82
CA VAL A 83 -16.37 12.81 -3.73
C VAL A 83 -16.00 13.91 -2.74
N ALA A 84 -14.74 13.97 -2.31
CA ALA A 84 -14.27 15.03 -1.40
C ALA A 84 -14.31 16.42 -2.05
N GLY A 85 -13.82 16.56 -3.28
CA GLY A 85 -13.79 17.85 -3.97
C GLY A 85 -15.19 18.40 -4.25
N ALA A 86 -16.14 17.54 -4.62
CA ALA A 86 -17.52 17.94 -4.83
C ALA A 86 -18.23 18.31 -3.52
N GLY A 87 -18.02 17.54 -2.44
CA GLY A 87 -18.69 17.81 -1.16
C GLY A 87 -18.06 18.92 -0.32
N LEU A 88 -16.78 19.25 -0.52
CA LEU A 88 -16.09 20.35 0.15
C LEU A 88 -16.16 21.68 -0.62
N GLY A 89 -16.61 21.66 -1.87
CA GLY A 89 -16.60 22.85 -2.74
C GLY A 89 -15.19 23.31 -3.15
N GLY A 90 -14.17 22.46 -2.96
CA GLY A 90 -12.77 22.77 -3.24
C GLY A 90 -11.81 22.12 -2.25
N PHE A 91 -10.50 22.24 -2.51
CA PHE A 91 -9.46 21.76 -1.62
C PHE A 91 -8.72 22.93 -0.97
N ASP A 92 -8.55 22.88 0.34
CA ASP A 92 -7.69 23.83 1.05
C ASP A 92 -6.22 23.38 0.97
N PHE A 93 -5.45 24.05 0.11
CA PHE A 93 -4.03 23.78 -0.06
C PHE A 93 -3.16 24.25 1.12
N SER A 94 -3.72 24.91 2.13
CA SER A 94 -3.03 25.19 3.38
C SER A 94 -2.90 23.93 4.26
N SER A 95 -3.89 23.03 4.16
CA SER A 95 -3.99 21.79 4.92
C SER A 95 -2.82 20.83 4.67
N SER A 96 -2.20 20.35 5.75
CA SER A 96 -1.16 19.33 5.67
C SER A 96 -1.68 18.03 5.05
N HIS A 97 -2.91 17.62 5.36
CA HIS A 97 -3.52 16.42 4.78
C HIS A 97 -3.60 16.50 3.25
N VAL A 98 -4.09 17.63 2.73
CA VAL A 98 -4.18 17.87 1.29
C VAL A 98 -2.80 17.86 0.63
N LYS A 99 -1.79 18.48 1.25
CA LYS A 99 -0.40 18.46 0.73
C LYS A 99 0.17 17.05 0.64
N PHE A 100 0.10 16.27 1.71
CA PHE A 100 0.57 14.88 1.72
C PHE A 100 -0.21 14.01 0.72
N GLY A 101 -1.52 14.18 0.66
CA GLY A 101 -2.39 13.49 -0.29
C GLY A 101 -2.01 13.76 -1.75
N ILE A 102 -1.83 15.03 -2.13
CA ILE A 102 -1.42 15.41 -3.49
C ILE A 102 -0.08 14.78 -3.85
N VAL A 103 0.92 14.87 -2.98
CA VAL A 103 2.24 14.26 -3.23
C VAL A 103 2.10 12.74 -3.41
N ALA A 104 1.34 12.07 -2.55
CA ALA A 104 1.08 10.63 -2.66
C ALA A 104 0.42 10.29 -4.01
N ILE A 105 -0.63 11.01 -4.40
CA ILE A 105 -1.36 10.79 -5.66
C ILE A 105 -0.44 10.99 -6.87
N LEU A 106 0.35 12.07 -6.91
CA LEU A 106 1.28 12.35 -8.01
C LEU A 106 2.34 11.26 -8.14
N LEU A 107 2.93 10.83 -7.02
CA LEU A 107 3.89 9.73 -7.00
C LEU A 107 3.25 8.41 -7.46
N SER A 108 2.02 8.12 -7.03
CA SER A 108 1.27 6.92 -7.47
C SER A 108 0.89 6.95 -8.94
N LEU A 109 0.48 8.10 -9.50
CA LEU A 109 0.19 8.26 -10.93
C LEU A 109 1.44 8.17 -11.80
N SER A 110 2.61 8.54 -11.27
CA SER A 110 3.88 8.34 -11.95
C SER A 110 4.26 6.85 -12.09
N GLN A 111 3.75 5.98 -11.21
CA GLN A 111 4.09 4.54 -11.23
C GLN A 111 3.68 3.82 -12.52
N PRO A 112 2.44 3.91 -13.04
CA PRO A 112 2.07 3.26 -14.30
C PRO A 112 2.82 3.86 -15.49
N ILE A 113 3.10 5.17 -15.50
CA ILE A 113 3.91 5.81 -16.55
C ILE A 113 5.32 5.23 -16.53
N ASN A 114 5.95 5.16 -15.36
CA ASN A 114 7.25 4.52 -15.17
C ASN A 114 7.20 3.02 -15.56
N GLY A 115 6.10 2.34 -15.22
CA GLY A 115 5.77 0.97 -15.59
C GLY A 115 5.73 0.72 -17.09
N TYR A 116 5.27 1.70 -17.87
CA TYR A 116 5.25 1.63 -19.32
C TYR A 116 6.65 1.64 -19.94
N PHE A 117 7.59 2.41 -19.36
CA PHE A 117 8.99 2.46 -19.79
C PHE A 117 9.86 1.33 -19.24
N ARG A 118 9.23 0.29 -18.67
CA ARG A 118 9.92 -0.88 -18.11
C ARG A 118 10.85 -1.54 -19.15
N PRO A 119 12.17 -1.59 -18.93
CA PRO A 119 13.10 -2.25 -19.85
C PRO A 119 12.78 -3.75 -20.01
N LYS A 120 13.05 -4.34 -21.18
CA LYS A 120 12.83 -5.77 -21.42
C LYS A 120 13.65 -6.62 -20.43
N LYS A 121 13.15 -7.83 -20.10
CA LYS A 121 13.97 -8.82 -19.38
C LYS A 121 15.17 -9.18 -20.28
N PRO A 122 16.38 -9.32 -19.72
CA PRO A 122 17.51 -9.86 -20.48
C PRO A 122 17.17 -11.27 -20.99
N GLU A 123 17.67 -11.63 -22.17
CA GLU A 123 17.52 -12.98 -22.69
C GLU A 123 18.30 -13.98 -21.82
N THR A 124 17.88 -15.23 -21.81
CA THR A 124 18.54 -16.28 -21.01
C THR A 124 20.00 -16.42 -21.42
N GLY A 125 20.92 -16.08 -20.51
CA GLY A 125 22.38 -16.10 -20.76
C GLY A 125 23.02 -14.72 -20.86
N GLU A 126 22.24 -13.64 -20.94
CA GLU A 126 22.76 -12.27 -20.95
C GLU A 126 22.84 -11.68 -19.53
N THR A 127 23.93 -10.96 -19.24
CA THR A 127 24.03 -10.14 -18.03
C THR A 127 22.94 -9.08 -18.04
N GLY A 128 22.14 -9.02 -16.97
CA GLY A 128 21.03 -8.08 -16.88
C GLY A 128 21.45 -6.63 -17.16
N SER A 129 20.73 -5.95 -18.06
CA SER A 129 21.02 -4.56 -18.41
C SER A 129 21.02 -3.69 -17.15
N ASN A 130 22.08 -2.91 -16.91
CA ASN A 130 22.16 -1.93 -15.81
C ASN A 130 20.91 -1.02 -15.77
N LYS A 131 20.34 -0.70 -16.93
CA LYS A 131 19.10 0.07 -17.05
C LYS A 131 17.91 -0.61 -16.36
N ARG A 132 17.81 -1.94 -16.45
CA ARG A 132 16.74 -2.71 -15.83
C ARG A 132 16.87 -2.72 -14.31
N VAL A 133 18.07 -2.90 -13.78
CA VAL A 133 18.33 -2.87 -12.34
C VAL A 133 18.04 -1.49 -11.74
N ILE A 134 18.50 -0.42 -12.42
CA ILE A 134 18.21 0.97 -12.01
C ILE A 134 16.70 1.22 -12.03
N TRP A 135 16.00 0.79 -13.09
CA TRP A 135 14.56 0.92 -13.19
C TRP A 135 13.82 0.16 -12.06
N GLU A 136 14.23 -1.07 -11.75
CA GLU A 136 13.62 -1.85 -10.66
C GLU A 136 13.81 -1.18 -9.29
N CYS A 137 15.01 -0.64 -9.03
CA CYS A 137 15.29 0.10 -7.81
C CYS A 137 14.46 1.39 -7.73
N ALA A 138 14.48 2.21 -8.79
CA ALA A 138 13.74 3.47 -8.85
C ALA A 138 12.23 3.24 -8.71
N HIS A 139 11.66 2.28 -9.45
CA HIS A 139 10.23 1.94 -9.37
C HIS A 139 9.85 1.50 -7.96
N ALA A 140 10.63 0.61 -7.34
CA ALA A 140 10.37 0.16 -5.97
C ALA A 140 10.47 1.30 -4.95
N MET A 141 11.48 2.18 -5.08
CA MET A 141 11.69 3.29 -4.14
C MET A 141 10.59 4.34 -4.25
N ILE A 142 10.24 4.77 -5.47
CA ILE A 142 9.18 5.77 -5.66
C ILE A 142 7.83 5.20 -5.18
N GLY A 143 7.53 3.93 -5.46
CA GLY A 143 6.32 3.27 -4.95
C GLY A 143 6.25 3.23 -3.42
N ARG A 144 7.37 2.93 -2.74
CA ARG A 144 7.46 2.92 -1.27
C ARG A 144 7.31 4.33 -0.68
N VAL A 145 7.98 5.32 -1.26
CA VAL A 145 7.82 6.72 -0.84
C VAL A 145 6.38 7.16 -1.02
N SER A 146 5.75 6.83 -2.14
CA SER A 146 4.32 7.10 -2.35
C SER A 146 3.45 6.53 -1.23
N LEU A 147 3.66 5.25 -0.89
CA LEU A 147 2.93 4.62 0.21
C LEU A 147 3.15 5.33 1.55
N LEU A 148 4.40 5.73 1.87
CA LEU A 148 4.68 6.48 3.10
C LEU A 148 3.89 7.78 3.17
N PHE A 149 3.88 8.56 2.08
CA PHE A 149 3.08 9.78 1.99
C PHE A 149 1.57 9.50 2.12
N GLY A 150 1.08 8.40 1.55
CA GLY A 150 -0.30 7.95 1.70
C GLY A 150 -0.67 7.61 3.15
N ILE A 151 0.18 6.87 3.86
CA ILE A 151 -0.03 6.53 5.28
C ILE A 151 -0.03 7.80 6.15
N VAL A 152 0.92 8.72 5.92
CA VAL A 152 0.90 10.03 6.60
C VAL A 152 -0.37 10.81 6.27
N GLY A 153 -0.85 10.72 5.03
CA GLY A 153 -2.14 11.25 4.58
C GLY A 153 -3.31 10.70 5.40
N LEU A 154 -3.36 9.40 5.69
CA LEU A 154 -4.40 8.79 6.53
C LEU A 154 -4.41 9.36 7.96
N PHE A 155 -3.24 9.46 8.61
CA PHE A 155 -3.15 10.01 9.96
C PHE A 155 -3.52 11.49 10.02
N THR A 156 -3.00 12.29 9.09
CA THR A 156 -3.32 13.72 9.02
C THR A 156 -4.79 13.96 8.66
N GLY A 157 -5.40 13.08 7.86
CA GLY A 157 -6.82 13.11 7.55
C GLY A 157 -7.71 12.79 8.75
N LEU A 158 -7.36 11.75 9.54
CA LEU A 158 -8.06 11.45 10.79
C LEU A 158 -7.95 12.60 11.79
N LYS A 159 -6.77 13.21 11.93
CA LYS A 159 -6.58 14.39 12.78
C LYS A 159 -7.52 15.53 12.37
N HIS A 160 -7.57 15.85 11.08
CA HIS A 160 -8.46 16.89 10.57
C HIS A 160 -9.94 16.54 10.75
N PHE A 161 -10.31 15.27 10.55
CA PHE A 161 -11.67 14.80 10.80
C PHE A 161 -12.10 14.98 12.27
N GLY A 162 -11.18 14.79 13.22
CA GLY A 162 -11.42 14.98 14.66
C GLY A 162 -11.48 16.43 15.14
N GLU A 163 -11.11 17.41 14.31
CA GLU A 163 -11.34 18.83 14.61
C GLU A 163 -12.83 19.20 14.48
N VAL A 164 -13.60 18.39 13.74
CA VAL A 164 -15.01 18.64 13.39
C VAL A 164 -15.95 17.60 14.00
N HIS A 165 -15.47 16.40 14.34
CA HIS A 165 -16.27 15.27 14.82
C HIS A 165 -15.85 14.82 16.22
N ASP A 166 -16.67 13.95 16.83
CA ASP A 166 -16.43 13.39 18.16
C ASP A 166 -15.02 12.80 18.29
N SER A 167 -14.24 13.38 19.21
CA SER A 167 -12.86 12.99 19.49
C SER A 167 -12.72 11.52 19.89
N GLU A 168 -13.74 10.93 20.53
CA GLU A 168 -13.68 9.52 20.95
C GLU A 168 -13.69 8.56 19.75
N ILE A 169 -14.50 8.86 18.74
CA ILE A 169 -14.55 8.06 17.50
C ILE A 169 -13.22 8.17 16.76
N VAL A 170 -12.67 9.37 16.65
CA VAL A 170 -11.40 9.59 15.94
C VAL A 170 -10.22 8.93 16.65
N GLU A 171 -10.20 8.95 17.98
CA GLU A 171 -9.20 8.23 18.76
C GLU A 171 -9.27 6.72 18.50
N ARG A 172 -10.48 6.14 18.55
CA ARG A 172 -10.70 4.71 18.25
C ARG A 172 -10.26 4.34 16.84
N LEU A 173 -10.59 5.16 15.84
CA LEU A 173 -10.16 4.95 14.46
C LEU A 173 -8.63 5.07 14.31
N THR A 174 -8.01 6.00 15.01
CA THR A 174 -6.55 6.20 14.99
C THR A 174 -5.83 4.99 15.59
N TRP A 175 -6.26 4.50 16.75
CA TRP A 175 -5.70 3.28 17.33
C TRP A 175 -5.96 2.05 16.46
N GLY A 176 -7.15 1.94 15.84
CA GLY A 176 -7.46 0.91 14.86
C GLY A 176 -6.49 0.92 13.68
N LEU A 177 -6.17 2.10 13.13
CA LEU A 177 -5.20 2.26 12.06
C LEU A 177 -3.77 1.89 12.51
N VAL A 178 -3.36 2.29 13.71
CA VAL A 178 -2.05 1.90 14.29
C VAL A 178 -1.95 0.39 14.43
N LEU A 179 -2.96 -0.27 15.01
CA LEU A 179 -3.00 -1.72 15.14
C LEU A 179 -2.96 -2.42 13.77
N TRP A 180 -3.71 -1.92 12.79
CA TRP A 180 -3.68 -2.43 11.42
C TRP A 180 -2.28 -2.35 10.79
N ILE A 181 -1.59 -1.22 10.96
CA ILE A 181 -0.22 -1.03 10.46
C ILE A 181 0.75 -1.97 11.16
N LEU A 182 0.64 -2.14 12.48
CA LEU A 182 1.50 -3.05 13.26
C LEU A 182 1.30 -4.51 12.85
N ILE A 183 0.05 -4.94 12.65
CA ILE A 183 -0.27 -6.29 12.15
C ILE A 183 0.31 -6.48 10.74
N SER A 184 0.09 -5.50 9.85
CA SER A 184 0.60 -5.54 8.48
C SER A 184 2.13 -5.58 8.43
N LEU A 185 2.80 -4.78 9.26
CA LEU A 185 4.26 -4.78 9.38
C LEU A 185 4.77 -6.12 9.93
N SER A 186 4.14 -6.65 10.98
CA SER A 186 4.49 -7.95 11.55
C SER A 186 4.33 -9.08 10.53
N TYR A 187 3.26 -9.03 9.73
CA TYR A 187 3.04 -9.98 8.63
C TYR A 187 4.13 -9.87 7.55
N VAL A 188 4.51 -8.66 7.13
CA VAL A 188 5.60 -8.45 6.17
C VAL A 188 6.93 -8.96 6.73
N LEU A 189 7.25 -8.69 8.00
CA LEU A 189 8.46 -9.18 8.66
C LEU A 189 8.46 -10.72 8.74
N TYR A 190 7.32 -11.33 9.03
CA TYR A 190 7.17 -12.78 9.00
C TYR A 190 7.43 -13.36 7.59
N LEU A 191 6.91 -12.71 6.53
CA LEU A 191 7.16 -13.12 5.15
C LEU A 191 8.63 -12.95 4.75
N GLU A 192 9.28 -11.85 5.09
CA GLU A 192 10.72 -11.66 4.88
C GLU A 192 11.54 -12.70 5.65
N PHE A 193 11.19 -12.98 6.92
CA PHE A 193 11.86 -14.01 7.70
C PHE A 193 11.75 -15.39 7.04
N LYS A 194 10.55 -15.76 6.56
CA LYS A 194 10.31 -17.02 5.84
C LYS A 194 11.12 -17.09 4.54
N GLU A 195 11.14 -15.99 3.77
CA GLU A 195 11.88 -15.88 2.51
C GLU A 195 13.40 -15.99 2.74
N LEU A 196 13.94 -15.32 3.75
CA LEU A 196 15.35 -15.41 4.14
C LEU A 196 15.71 -16.83 4.58
N ARG A 197 14.83 -17.49 5.34
CA ARG A 197 15.04 -18.87 5.77
C ARG A 197 14.99 -19.85 4.60
N ARG A 198 14.14 -19.61 3.60
CA ARG A 198 14.13 -20.38 2.34
C ARG A 198 15.46 -20.23 1.59
N ARG A 199 15.91 -19.00 1.35
CA ARG A 199 17.18 -18.71 0.66
C ARG A 199 18.38 -19.33 1.36
N ARG A 200 18.40 -19.27 2.70
CA ARG A 200 19.45 -19.91 3.49
C ARG A 200 19.45 -21.43 3.32
N ARG A 201 18.26 -22.05 3.31
CA ARG A 201 18.14 -23.50 3.07
C ARG A 201 18.61 -23.90 1.67
N GLU A 202 18.20 -23.16 0.64
CA GLU A 202 18.61 -23.40 -0.75
C GLU A 202 20.13 -23.25 -0.92
N ARG A 203 20.73 -22.22 -0.32
CA ARG A 203 22.18 -22.03 -0.34
C ARG A 203 22.91 -23.18 0.38
N ASN A 204 22.51 -23.53 1.60
CA ASN A 204 23.14 -24.62 2.35
C ASN A 204 23.02 -25.97 1.60
N PHE A 205 21.90 -26.23 0.93
CA PHE A 205 21.74 -27.43 0.10
C PHE A 205 22.65 -27.41 -1.12
N SER A 206 22.79 -26.25 -1.79
CA SER A 206 23.71 -26.08 -2.91
C SER A 206 25.18 -26.23 -2.50
N GLU A 207 25.56 -25.71 -1.34
CA GLU A 207 26.91 -25.86 -0.77
C GLU A 207 27.21 -27.32 -0.45
N ALA A 208 26.29 -28.03 0.23
CA ALA A 208 26.45 -29.46 0.51
C ALA A 208 26.54 -30.33 -0.77
N ASN A 209 25.76 -30.00 -1.80
CA ASN A 209 25.81 -30.74 -3.07
C ASN A 209 27.08 -30.43 -3.88
N TRP A 210 27.70 -29.25 -3.69
CA TRP A 210 29.00 -28.93 -4.25
C TRP A 210 30.11 -29.73 -3.55
N GLU A 211 30.12 -29.74 -2.21
CA GLU A 211 31.10 -30.50 -1.41
C GLU A 211 31.08 -32.00 -1.74
N LEU A 212 29.89 -32.58 -1.93
CA LEU A 212 29.75 -33.99 -2.33
C LEU A 212 30.16 -34.27 -3.78
N GLY A 213 30.09 -33.29 -4.68
CA GLY A 213 30.52 -33.44 -6.07
C GLY A 213 32.01 -33.18 -6.30
N GLU A 214 32.70 -32.59 -5.33
CA GLU A 214 34.15 -32.34 -5.35
C GLU A 214 34.96 -33.55 -4.84
N LEU A 215 34.34 -34.41 -4.02
CA LEU A 215 34.85 -35.75 -3.73
C LEU A 215 34.69 -36.62 -4.98
N ASP A 216 35.76 -37.26 -5.45
CA ASP A 216 35.61 -38.20 -6.56
C ASP A 216 34.75 -39.41 -6.12
N ASP A 217 34.01 -40.03 -7.04
CA ASP A 217 33.11 -41.14 -6.72
C ASP A 217 33.85 -42.33 -6.04
N ALA A 218 35.16 -42.50 -6.28
CA ALA A 218 35.99 -43.50 -5.61
C ALA A 218 36.40 -43.08 -4.18
N GLU A 219 36.68 -41.79 -3.92
CA GLU A 219 36.93 -41.25 -2.58
C GLU A 219 35.67 -41.35 -1.69
N LEU A 220 34.48 -41.11 -2.25
CA LEU A 220 33.21 -41.31 -1.54
C LEU A 220 32.96 -42.79 -1.19
N VAL A 221 33.29 -43.71 -2.10
CA VAL A 221 33.17 -45.17 -1.86
C VAL A 221 34.17 -45.64 -0.81
N ASP A 222 35.42 -45.18 -0.86
CA ASP A 222 36.45 -45.53 0.12
C ASP A 222 36.08 -45.04 1.54
N LEU A 223 35.48 -43.85 1.66
CA LEU A 223 35.01 -43.33 2.96
C LEU A 223 33.83 -44.13 3.52
N LEU A 224 32.89 -44.56 2.66
CA LEU A 224 31.76 -45.39 3.07
C LEU A 224 32.21 -46.81 3.45
N GLU A 225 33.17 -47.38 2.71
CA GLU A 225 33.74 -48.69 3.04
C GLU A 225 34.63 -48.67 4.29
N ALA A 226 35.25 -47.53 4.63
CA ALA A 226 36.03 -47.38 5.84
C ALA A 226 35.15 -47.31 7.11
N ASP A 227 33.95 -46.72 7.00
CA ASP A 227 32.99 -46.60 8.11
C ASP A 227 32.31 -47.94 8.43
N GLU A 228 32.01 -48.78 7.42
CA GLU A 228 31.45 -50.13 7.63
C GLU A 228 32.46 -51.15 8.23
N ARG A 229 33.76 -50.81 8.29
CA ARG A 229 34.82 -51.67 8.86
C ARG A 229 35.12 -51.40 10.34
N LEU A 230 34.40 -50.48 10.98
CA LEU A 230 34.45 -50.18 12.43
C LEU A 230 33.27 -50.83 13.17
#